data_AF-A0A3M0G8G7-F1
#
_entry.id   AF-A0A3M0G8G7-F1
#
_cell.length_a   1.000
_cell.length_b   1.000
_cell.length_c   1.000
_cell.angle_alpha   90.00
_cell.angle_beta   90.00
_cell.angle_gamma   90.00
#
_symmetry.space_group_name_H-M   'P 1'
#
loop_
_entity.id
_entity.type
_entity.pdbx_description
1 polymer ?
#
loop_
_entity_poly.entity_id
_entity_poly.type
_entity_poly.pdbx_seq_one_letter_code
_entity_poly.pdbx_strand_id
1 'polypeptide(L)'
;MNWLQRLSSKQPSAATEAEESVEQKHELPRADEQFEGMGSGARASAMRREGLALSPLDECDADEHDTEYVRGKHFLEWGDELKRLKREGRLDDALTLAMEIIEATERGQSTAARNASKRAAYLRGKPEDHQPRETPPGWTEHAAIILRKLGRFDEKVAVIDRWIAHAGPSHRWVGAKHAKLLERRGRAIELTGSGA
;
A
#
# COMPACT_ATOMS: atom_id res chain seq x y z
N MET A 1 11.83 47.03 -83.07
CA MET A 1 10.69 46.52 -83.88
C MET A 1 10.30 45.16 -83.35
N ASN A 2 9.01 44.88 -83.47
CA ASN A 2 8.21 43.91 -82.74
C ASN A 2 8.12 42.56 -83.49
N TRP A 3 7.57 41.51 -82.83
CA TRP A 3 7.00 40.25 -83.39
C TRP A 3 8.02 39.16 -83.86
N LEU A 4 8.01 37.86 -83.47
CA LEU A 4 6.92 36.90 -83.25
C LEU A 4 7.33 35.65 -82.41
N GLN A 5 6.30 35.03 -81.82
CA GLN A 5 6.23 33.83 -80.96
C GLN A 5 6.79 32.52 -81.58
N ARG A 6 7.14 31.51 -80.75
CA ARG A 6 6.25 30.38 -80.34
C ARG A 6 7.02 29.16 -79.78
N LEU A 7 6.68 28.81 -78.53
CA LEU A 7 6.61 27.49 -77.86
C LEU A 7 7.68 26.41 -78.11
N SER A 8 8.38 26.00 -77.04
CA SER A 8 8.58 24.58 -76.76
C SER A 8 8.73 24.33 -75.27
N SER A 9 7.78 23.56 -74.76
CA SER A 9 7.64 22.98 -73.44
C SER A 9 8.83 22.09 -73.06
N LYS A 10 9.43 22.34 -71.89
CA LYS A 10 10.20 21.32 -71.18
C LYS A 10 9.85 21.38 -69.70
N GLN A 11 9.04 20.44 -69.26
CA GLN A 11 8.77 20.23 -67.84
C GLN A 11 10.05 19.75 -67.14
N PRO A 12 10.36 20.25 -65.93
CA PRO A 12 11.33 19.60 -65.07
C PRO A 12 10.72 18.34 -64.43
N SER A 13 11.48 17.25 -64.57
CA SER A 13 11.23 15.91 -64.03
C SER A 13 11.05 15.93 -62.53
N ALA A 14 10.04 15.19 -62.07
CA ALA A 14 9.79 14.86 -60.68
C ALA A 14 11.04 14.23 -60.03
N ALA A 15 11.53 14.87 -58.97
CA ALA A 15 12.31 14.22 -57.93
C ALA A 15 11.39 14.09 -56.71
N THR A 16 10.94 12.86 -56.48
CA THR A 16 10.22 12.42 -55.29
C THR A 16 11.13 12.56 -54.07
N GLU A 17 10.93 13.61 -53.28
CA GLU A 17 11.28 13.60 -51.86
C GLU A 17 10.24 12.72 -51.15
N ALA A 18 10.60 11.46 -50.94
CA ALA A 18 9.89 10.61 -50.00
C ALA A 18 10.28 11.09 -48.60
N GLU A 19 9.39 11.86 -47.97
CA GLU A 19 9.40 12.06 -46.52
C GLU A 19 9.21 10.69 -45.86
N GLU A 20 10.32 10.08 -45.47
CA GLU A 20 10.37 8.90 -44.63
C GLU A 20 9.91 9.34 -43.23
N SER A 21 8.60 9.37 -43.05
CA SER A 21 7.96 9.52 -41.75
C SER A 21 8.26 8.27 -40.95
N VAL A 22 9.31 8.36 -40.13
CA VAL A 22 9.59 7.41 -39.05
C VAL A 22 8.43 7.52 -38.08
N GLU A 23 7.38 6.74 -38.33
CA GLU A 23 6.33 6.46 -37.37
C GLU A 23 6.98 5.62 -36.26
N GLN A 24 7.54 6.32 -35.28
CA GLN A 24 7.87 5.74 -33.98
C GLN A 24 6.57 5.23 -33.38
N LYS A 25 6.25 3.97 -33.66
CA LYS A 25 5.29 3.19 -32.89
C LYS A 25 5.86 3.10 -31.48
N HIS A 26 5.50 4.07 -30.65
CA HIS A 26 5.51 3.90 -29.20
C HIS A 26 4.50 2.78 -28.93
N GLU A 27 4.97 1.53 -28.96
CA GLU A 27 4.23 0.41 -28.40
C GLU A 27 3.97 0.77 -26.94
N LEU A 28 2.71 1.09 -26.64
CA LEU A 28 2.28 1.22 -25.27
C LEU A 28 2.55 -0.13 -24.60
N PRO A 29 3.24 -0.16 -23.45
CA PRO A 29 3.53 -1.41 -22.75
C PRO A 29 2.23 -2.14 -22.52
N ARG A 30 2.26 -3.47 -22.66
CA ARG A 30 1.06 -4.28 -22.43
C ARG A 30 0.56 -4.01 -21.00
N ALA A 31 -0.76 -4.03 -20.80
CA ALA A 31 -1.36 -3.64 -19.52
C ALA A 31 -0.85 -4.49 -18.32
N ASP A 32 -0.30 -5.68 -18.59
CA ASP A 32 0.35 -6.56 -17.62
C ASP A 32 1.79 -6.13 -17.24
N GLU A 33 2.53 -5.47 -18.13
CA GLU A 33 3.89 -4.95 -17.86
C GLU A 33 3.87 -3.69 -16.99
N GLN A 34 2.79 -2.90 -17.05
CA GLN A 34 2.68 -1.62 -16.32
C GLN A 34 2.62 -1.78 -14.79
N PHE A 35 2.24 -2.97 -14.31
CA PHE A 35 2.09 -3.24 -12.87
C PHE A 35 3.07 -4.29 -12.34
N GLU A 36 4.11 -4.61 -13.12
CA GLU A 36 5.10 -5.59 -12.72
C GLU A 36 5.81 -5.17 -11.43
N GLY A 37 5.98 -6.11 -10.50
CA GLY A 37 6.59 -5.87 -9.19
C GLY A 37 5.67 -5.28 -8.11
N MET A 38 4.41 -4.96 -8.43
CA MET A 38 3.43 -4.53 -7.42
C MET A 38 2.81 -5.72 -6.68
N GLY A 39 2.53 -5.54 -5.38
CA GLY A 39 1.67 -6.48 -4.65
C GLY A 39 0.24 -6.48 -5.21
N SER A 40 -0.52 -7.56 -5.03
CA SER A 40 -1.85 -7.72 -5.64
C SER A 40 -2.82 -6.58 -5.30
N GLY A 41 -2.85 -6.15 -4.02
CA GLY A 41 -3.64 -4.99 -3.57
C GLY A 41 -3.24 -3.68 -4.25
N ALA A 42 -1.93 -3.41 -4.33
CA ALA A 42 -1.42 -2.19 -4.97
C ALA A 42 -1.73 -2.17 -6.47
N ARG A 43 -1.57 -3.32 -7.15
CA ARG A 43 -1.94 -3.50 -8.55
C ARG A 43 -3.43 -3.25 -8.76
N ALA A 44 -4.28 -3.92 -8.00
CA ALA A 44 -5.73 -3.81 -8.16
C ALA A 44 -6.23 -2.38 -7.89
N SER A 45 -5.68 -1.72 -6.88
CA SER A 45 -5.94 -0.32 -6.56
C SER A 45 -5.49 0.62 -7.68
N ALA A 46 -4.35 0.35 -8.34
CA ALA A 46 -3.89 1.10 -9.51
C ALA A 46 -4.80 0.91 -10.72
N MET A 47 -5.13 -0.35 -11.06
CA MET A 47 -6.08 -0.69 -12.13
C MET A 47 -7.44 0.02 -11.93
N ARG A 48 -7.94 0.08 -10.69
CA ARG A 48 -9.16 0.82 -10.35
C ARG A 48 -9.07 2.30 -10.71
N ARG A 49 -7.97 2.97 -10.35
CA ARG A 49 -7.77 4.41 -10.61
C ARG A 49 -7.68 4.71 -12.09
N GLU A 50 -7.18 3.76 -12.89
CA GLU A 50 -7.10 3.87 -14.34
C GLU A 50 -8.41 3.49 -15.06
N GLY A 51 -9.45 3.10 -14.31
CA GLY A 51 -10.73 2.69 -14.89
C GLY A 51 -10.68 1.34 -15.62
N LEU A 52 -9.67 0.51 -15.33
CA LEU A 52 -9.55 -0.84 -15.89
C LEU A 52 -10.55 -1.78 -15.22
N ALA A 53 -11.03 -2.77 -15.97
CA ALA A 53 -11.93 -3.79 -15.46
C ALA A 53 -11.21 -4.67 -14.40
N LEU A 54 -11.87 -4.88 -13.27
CA LEU A 54 -11.37 -5.70 -12.16
C LEU A 54 -12.12 -7.03 -12.09
N SER A 55 -11.42 -8.11 -11.73
CA SER A 55 -12.11 -9.31 -11.28
C SER A 55 -12.74 -9.07 -9.89
N PRO A 56 -13.72 -9.89 -9.46
CA PRO A 56 -14.24 -9.80 -8.10
C PRO A 56 -13.16 -9.93 -7.01
N LEU A 57 -12.08 -10.68 -7.30
CA LEU A 57 -10.94 -10.80 -6.41
C LEU A 57 -10.11 -9.52 -6.37
N ASP A 58 -9.81 -8.93 -7.53
CA ASP A 58 -9.09 -7.66 -7.61
C ASP A 58 -9.90 -6.53 -6.96
N GLU A 59 -11.23 -6.53 -7.06
CA GLU A 59 -12.07 -5.58 -6.33
C GLU A 59 -11.89 -5.69 -4.81
N CYS A 60 -11.85 -6.91 -4.26
CA CYS A 60 -11.59 -7.12 -2.83
C CYS A 60 -10.19 -6.60 -2.45
N ASP A 61 -9.17 -6.98 -3.23
CA ASP A 61 -7.77 -6.58 -3.00
C ASP A 61 -7.61 -5.05 -3.05
N ALA A 62 -8.30 -4.39 -3.97
CA ALA A 62 -8.29 -2.94 -4.09
C ALA A 62 -9.04 -2.25 -2.94
N ASP A 63 -10.20 -2.77 -2.51
CA ASP A 63 -10.93 -2.24 -1.35
C ASP A 63 -10.10 -2.32 -0.07
N GLU A 64 -9.43 -3.45 0.14
CA GLU A 64 -8.53 -3.65 1.26
C GLU A 64 -7.38 -2.63 1.22
N HIS A 65 -6.67 -2.54 0.09
CA HIS A 65 -5.53 -1.64 -0.10
C HIS A 65 -5.91 -0.15 0.05
N ASP A 66 -7.05 0.28 -0.51
CA ASP A 66 -7.49 1.68 -0.47
C ASP A 66 -7.82 2.14 0.97
N THR A 67 -8.19 1.23 1.86
CA THR A 67 -8.46 1.57 3.29
C THR A 67 -7.21 1.72 4.15
N GLU A 68 -6.06 1.27 3.64
CA GLU A 68 -4.78 1.23 4.34
C GLU A 68 -3.90 2.48 4.07
N TYR A 69 -4.47 3.53 3.46
CA TYR A 69 -3.82 4.83 3.30
C TYR A 69 -3.84 5.67 4.57
N VAL A 70 -2.72 6.35 4.81
CA VAL A 70 -2.49 7.32 5.89
C VAL A 70 -1.91 8.58 5.26
N ARG A 71 -2.56 9.72 5.46
CA ARG A 71 -2.10 11.04 4.94
C ARG A 71 -1.69 11.02 3.46
N GLY A 72 -2.43 10.29 2.63
CA GLY A 72 -2.20 10.19 1.18
C GLY A 72 -1.12 9.19 0.74
N LYS A 73 -0.51 8.42 1.65
CA LYS A 73 0.44 7.34 1.31
C LYS A 73 0.01 6.01 1.90
N HIS A 74 0.38 4.91 1.25
CA HIS A 74 0.10 3.58 1.79
C HIS A 74 0.90 3.34 3.07
N PHE A 75 0.34 2.60 4.05
CA PHE A 75 0.95 2.49 5.37
C PHE A 75 2.40 1.95 5.36
N LEU A 76 2.76 1.12 4.39
CA LEU A 76 4.11 0.56 4.23
C LEU A 76 5.19 1.61 3.93
N GLU A 77 4.80 2.78 3.41
CA GLU A 77 5.74 3.84 3.00
C GLU A 77 6.22 4.72 4.16
N TRP A 78 5.58 4.62 5.33
CA TRP A 78 5.87 5.53 6.46
C TRP A 78 7.09 5.13 7.30
N GLY A 79 7.79 4.07 6.93
CA GLY A 79 8.88 3.50 7.73
C GLY A 79 10.01 4.49 8.00
N ASP A 80 10.43 5.23 6.97
CA ASP A 80 11.55 6.16 7.08
C ASP A 80 11.17 7.47 7.77
N GLU A 81 9.95 7.95 7.55
CA GLU A 81 9.42 9.12 8.26
C GLU A 81 9.31 8.85 9.77
N LEU A 82 8.79 7.68 10.15
CA LEU A 82 8.71 7.30 11.55
C LEU A 82 10.11 7.18 12.18
N LYS A 83 11.10 6.66 11.46
CA LYS A 83 12.50 6.64 11.91
C LYS A 83 13.06 8.06 12.07
N ARG A 84 12.75 8.97 11.14
CA ARG A 84 13.16 10.37 11.17
C ARG A 84 12.62 11.08 12.41
N LEU A 85 11.30 11.03 12.66
CA LEU A 85 10.66 11.63 13.84
C LEU A 85 11.28 11.11 15.15
N LYS A 86 11.52 9.80 15.25
CA LYS A 86 12.16 9.18 16.42
C LYS A 86 13.60 9.65 16.63
N ARG A 87 14.35 9.92 15.57
CA ARG A 87 15.75 10.41 15.63
C ARG A 87 15.80 11.87 16.05
N GLU A 88 14.82 12.66 15.62
CA GLU A 88 14.68 14.08 15.97
C GLU A 88 14.11 14.32 17.37
N GLY A 89 13.81 13.25 18.12
CA GLY A 89 13.21 13.37 19.46
C GLY A 89 11.74 13.79 19.46
N ARG A 90 11.11 13.89 18.29
CA ARG A 90 9.68 14.22 18.11
C ARG A 90 8.81 13.00 18.41
N LEU A 91 8.84 12.54 19.65
CA LEU A 91 8.25 11.28 20.07
C LEU A 91 6.72 11.30 20.06
N ASP A 92 6.07 12.40 20.44
CA ASP A 92 4.61 12.52 20.34
C ASP A 92 4.15 12.49 18.87
N ASP A 93 4.82 13.21 17.96
CA ASP A 93 4.50 13.15 16.53
C ASP A 93 4.71 11.75 15.95
N ALA A 94 5.79 11.07 16.36
CA ALA A 94 6.05 9.68 15.98
C ALA A 94 4.96 8.74 16.50
N LEU A 95 4.47 8.97 17.72
CA LEU A 95 3.39 8.20 18.30
C LEU A 95 2.09 8.40 17.51
N THR A 96 1.72 9.66 17.23
CA THR A 96 0.54 9.99 16.42
C THR A 96 0.59 9.29 15.07
N LEU A 97 1.72 9.38 14.34
CA LEU A 97 1.86 8.71 13.06
C LEU A 97 1.75 7.17 13.20
N ALA A 98 2.37 6.58 14.23
CA ALA A 98 2.28 5.14 14.46
C ALA A 98 0.85 4.68 14.76
N MET A 99 0.08 5.46 15.53
CA MET A 99 -1.33 5.16 15.84
C MET A 99 -2.22 5.27 14.60
N GLU A 100 -2.04 6.29 13.76
CA GLU A 100 -2.78 6.42 12.49
C GLU A 100 -2.50 5.23 11.55
N ILE A 101 -1.26 4.74 11.52
CA ILE A 101 -0.90 3.54 10.75
C ILE A 101 -1.58 2.30 11.31
N ILE A 102 -1.57 2.11 12.64
CA ILE A 102 -2.27 0.98 13.29
C ILE A 102 -3.75 1.02 12.90
N GLU A 103 -4.41 2.16 13.02
CA GLU A 103 -5.81 2.35 12.64
C GLU A 103 -6.08 2.04 11.16
N ALA A 104 -5.19 2.46 10.26
CA ALA A 104 -5.32 2.13 8.84
C ALA A 104 -5.23 0.62 8.58
N THR A 105 -4.31 -0.07 9.26
CA THR A 105 -4.19 -1.52 9.11
C THR A 105 -5.36 -2.29 9.73
N GLU A 106 -5.96 -1.79 10.80
CA GLU A 106 -7.18 -2.36 11.39
C GLU A 106 -8.39 -2.15 10.47
N ARG A 107 -8.48 -0.99 9.79
CA ARG A 107 -9.48 -0.79 8.72
C ARG A 107 -9.29 -1.78 7.58
N GLY A 108 -8.07 -1.96 7.10
CA GLY A 108 -7.72 -2.95 6.07
C GLY A 108 -8.16 -4.36 6.46
N GLN A 109 -7.81 -4.78 7.67
CA GLN A 109 -8.24 -6.08 8.22
C GLN A 109 -9.77 -6.21 8.30
N SER A 110 -10.46 -5.15 8.75
CA SER A 110 -11.92 -5.12 8.82
C SER A 110 -12.57 -5.19 7.43
N THR A 111 -11.95 -4.58 6.41
CA THR A 111 -12.35 -4.70 5.01
C THR A 111 -12.15 -6.11 4.49
N ALA A 112 -11.00 -6.72 4.77
CA ALA A 112 -10.73 -8.11 4.39
C ALA A 112 -11.73 -9.08 5.01
N ALA A 113 -12.12 -8.86 6.27
CA ALA A 113 -13.16 -9.64 6.95
C ALA A 113 -14.53 -9.54 6.25
N ARG A 114 -14.94 -8.32 5.86
CA ARG A 114 -16.17 -8.09 5.09
C ARG A 114 -16.11 -8.75 3.71
N ASN A 115 -14.93 -8.78 3.10
CA ASN A 115 -14.70 -9.36 1.78
C ASN A 115 -14.56 -10.90 1.80
N ALA A 116 -14.48 -11.54 2.97
CA ALA A 116 -14.23 -12.98 3.08
C ALA A 116 -15.24 -13.84 2.30
N SER A 117 -16.53 -13.52 2.38
CA SER A 117 -17.57 -14.25 1.65
C SER A 117 -17.44 -14.09 0.13
N LYS A 118 -17.16 -12.87 -0.34
CA LYS A 118 -16.96 -12.58 -1.78
C LYS A 118 -15.73 -13.31 -2.31
N ARG A 119 -14.64 -13.31 -1.54
CA ARG A 119 -13.39 -14.00 -1.86
C ARG A 119 -13.60 -15.53 -1.93
N ALA A 120 -14.29 -16.10 -0.95
CA ALA A 120 -14.61 -17.53 -0.91
C ALA A 120 -15.46 -17.97 -2.09
N ALA A 121 -16.49 -17.19 -2.45
CA ALA A 121 -17.34 -17.48 -3.61
C ALA A 121 -16.52 -17.51 -4.91
N TYR A 122 -15.62 -16.54 -5.10
CA TYR A 122 -14.75 -16.47 -6.29
C TYR A 122 -13.77 -17.66 -6.36
N LEU A 123 -13.13 -17.99 -5.24
CA LEU A 123 -12.15 -19.07 -5.15
C LEU A 123 -12.76 -20.46 -5.01
N ARG A 124 -14.09 -20.58 -5.00
CA ARG A 124 -14.84 -21.83 -4.75
C ARG A 124 -14.41 -22.53 -3.44
N GLY A 125 -14.03 -21.73 -2.45
CA GLY A 125 -13.65 -22.17 -1.11
C GLY A 125 -14.72 -21.82 -0.08
N LYS A 126 -14.44 -22.07 1.20
CA LYS A 126 -15.34 -21.65 2.27
C LYS A 126 -14.89 -20.30 2.88
N PRO A 127 -15.81 -19.45 3.36
CA PRO A 127 -15.44 -18.19 4.01
C PRO A 127 -14.52 -18.39 5.21
N GLU A 128 -14.71 -19.46 6.00
CA GLU A 128 -13.87 -19.79 7.16
C GLU A 128 -12.41 -20.11 6.80
N ASP A 129 -12.15 -20.52 5.55
CA ASP A 129 -10.80 -20.72 5.03
C ASP A 129 -10.09 -19.38 4.75
N HIS A 130 -10.88 -18.32 4.54
CA HIS A 130 -10.42 -16.98 4.21
C HIS A 130 -10.32 -16.13 5.46
N GLN A 131 -9.17 -16.20 6.11
CA GLN A 131 -8.91 -15.34 7.26
C GLN A 131 -8.31 -14.00 6.83
N PRO A 132 -8.78 -12.88 7.42
CA PRO A 132 -8.20 -11.58 7.22
C PRO A 132 -6.70 -11.59 7.51
N ARG A 133 -5.96 -10.78 6.76
CA ARG A 133 -4.54 -10.54 7.02
C ARG A 133 -4.36 -10.02 8.45
N GLU A 134 -3.32 -10.52 9.13
CA GLU A 134 -2.96 -10.00 10.45
C GLU A 134 -2.57 -8.51 10.35
N THR A 135 -3.02 -7.69 11.31
CA THR A 135 -2.48 -6.34 11.52
C THR A 135 -0.98 -6.41 11.77
N PRO A 136 -0.12 -5.71 11.01
CA PRO A 136 1.33 -5.87 11.11
C PRO A 136 1.85 -5.55 12.53
N PRO A 137 2.44 -6.53 13.26
CA PRO A 137 2.90 -6.31 14.63
C PRO A 137 4.06 -5.29 14.73
N GLY A 138 4.70 -4.96 13.60
CA GLY A 138 5.77 -3.99 13.54
C GLY A 138 5.36 -2.58 13.98
N TRP A 139 4.19 -2.09 13.58
CA TRP A 139 3.76 -0.74 13.93
C TRP A 139 3.35 -0.62 15.40
N THR A 140 2.68 -1.65 15.92
CA THR A 140 2.42 -1.80 17.36
C THR A 140 3.72 -1.83 18.16
N GLU A 141 4.74 -2.55 17.71
CA GLU A 141 6.05 -2.55 18.37
C GLU A 141 6.67 -1.15 18.38
N HIS A 142 6.57 -0.41 17.28
CA HIS A 142 7.06 0.97 17.23
C HIS A 142 6.32 1.87 18.22
N ALA A 143 4.99 1.83 18.27
CA ALA A 143 4.18 2.58 19.23
C ALA A 143 4.57 2.22 20.67
N ALA A 144 4.67 0.93 21.00
CA ALA A 144 5.06 0.46 22.34
C ALA A 144 6.47 0.91 22.75
N ILE A 145 7.42 0.99 21.81
CA ILE A 145 8.76 1.53 22.07
C ILE A 145 8.70 3.04 22.32
N ILE A 146 7.90 3.78 21.56
CA ILE A 146 7.75 5.24 21.71
C ILE A 146 7.10 5.56 23.06
N LEU A 147 5.99 4.89 23.41
CA LEU A 147 5.30 5.05 24.70
C LEU A 147 6.21 4.74 25.88
N ARG A 148 7.05 3.71 25.78
CA ARG A 148 8.09 3.43 26.79
C ARG A 148 9.04 4.62 26.97
N LYS A 149 9.49 5.24 25.88
CA LYS A 149 10.41 6.38 25.93
C LYS A 149 9.74 7.64 26.52
N LEU A 150 8.43 7.77 26.36
CA LEU A 150 7.61 8.83 26.95
C LEU A 150 7.23 8.55 28.42
N GLY A 151 7.56 7.38 28.98
CA GLY A 151 7.13 6.98 30.33
C GLY A 151 5.64 6.65 30.45
N ARG A 152 4.91 6.56 29.34
CA ARG A 152 3.46 6.30 29.29
C ARG A 152 3.20 4.79 29.27
N PHE A 153 3.43 4.13 30.40
CA PHE A 153 3.38 2.67 30.48
C PHE A 153 1.95 2.09 30.38
N ASP A 154 0.94 2.79 30.91
CA ASP A 154 -0.46 2.36 30.78
C ASP A 154 -0.91 2.34 29.31
N GLU A 155 -0.63 3.41 28.58
CA GLU A 155 -0.89 3.49 27.14
C GLU A 155 -0.11 2.42 26.36
N LYS A 156 1.12 2.10 26.79
CA LYS A 156 1.90 1.01 26.19
C LYS A 156 1.22 -0.35 26.38
N VAL A 157 0.64 -0.62 27.55
CA VAL A 157 -0.14 -1.85 27.77
C VAL A 157 -1.37 -1.84 26.88
N ALA A 158 -2.10 -0.72 26.85
CA ALA A 158 -3.33 -0.57 26.08
C ALA A 158 -3.12 -0.80 24.57
N VAL A 159 -2.05 -0.27 23.97
CA VAL A 159 -1.79 -0.47 22.53
C VAL A 159 -1.44 -1.93 22.21
N ILE A 160 -0.75 -2.63 23.11
CA ILE A 160 -0.43 -4.05 22.90
C ILE A 160 -1.69 -4.90 23.09
N ASP A 161 -2.54 -4.58 24.06
CA ASP A 161 -3.82 -5.26 24.27
C ASP A 161 -4.77 -5.07 23.08
N ARG A 162 -4.85 -3.85 22.54
CA ARG A 162 -5.58 -3.57 21.30
C ARG A 162 -5.11 -4.44 20.15
N TRP A 163 -3.79 -4.60 19.99
CA TRP A 163 -3.24 -5.48 18.96
C TRP A 163 -3.55 -6.95 19.22
N ILE A 164 -3.45 -7.44 20.46
CA ILE A 164 -3.82 -8.84 20.80
C ILE A 164 -5.28 -9.12 20.41
N ALA A 165 -6.18 -8.15 20.64
CA ALA A 165 -7.59 -8.29 20.26
C ALA A 165 -7.80 -8.35 18.72
N HIS A 166 -6.93 -7.73 17.93
CA HIS A 166 -7.02 -7.69 16.46
C HIS A 166 -6.17 -8.74 15.74
N ALA A 167 -5.08 -9.23 16.34
CA ALA A 167 -4.13 -10.14 15.71
C ALA A 167 -4.69 -11.55 15.43
N GLY A 168 -5.92 -11.83 15.84
CA GLY A 168 -6.55 -13.14 15.67
C GLY A 168 -5.91 -14.21 16.56
N PRO A 169 -6.16 -15.50 16.27
CA PRO A 169 -5.82 -16.58 17.17
C PRO A 169 -4.30 -16.81 17.26
N SER A 170 -3.80 -16.96 18.49
CA SER A 170 -2.36 -16.99 18.81
C SER A 170 -1.57 -18.13 18.18
N HIS A 171 -2.21 -19.23 17.80
CA HIS A 171 -1.54 -20.34 17.09
C HIS A 171 -1.09 -19.96 15.67
N ARG A 172 -1.53 -18.81 15.13
CA ARG A 172 -1.13 -18.29 13.82
C ARG A 172 -0.06 -17.20 13.89
N TRP A 173 0.32 -16.79 15.08
CA TRP A 173 1.33 -15.77 15.30
C TRP A 173 2.69 -16.30 14.85
N VAL A 174 3.21 -15.72 13.76
CA VAL A 174 4.47 -16.14 13.17
C VAL A 174 5.55 -15.07 13.36
N GLY A 175 6.67 -15.48 13.94
CA GLY A 175 7.87 -14.66 14.06
C GLY A 175 8.12 -14.06 15.44
N ALA A 176 9.32 -13.51 15.62
CA ALA A 176 9.81 -13.06 16.93
C ALA A 176 9.09 -11.80 17.48
N LYS A 177 8.30 -11.09 16.66
CA LYS A 177 7.67 -9.84 17.07
C LYS A 177 6.49 -10.05 18.03
N HIS A 178 5.71 -11.12 17.85
CA HIS A 178 4.59 -11.45 18.73
C HIS A 178 5.07 -11.72 20.16
N ALA A 179 6.07 -12.61 20.32
CA ALA A 179 6.66 -12.91 21.63
C ALA A 179 7.25 -11.65 22.31
N LYS A 180 7.94 -10.80 21.54
CA LYS A 180 8.48 -9.52 22.05
C LYS A 180 7.40 -8.56 22.52
N LEU A 181 6.26 -8.50 21.83
CA LEU A 181 5.12 -7.66 22.26
C LEU A 181 4.56 -8.14 23.61
N LEU A 182 4.39 -9.45 23.78
CA LEU A 182 3.93 -10.02 25.05
C LEU A 182 4.91 -9.76 26.20
N GLU A 183 6.21 -9.95 25.96
CA GLU A 183 7.27 -9.65 26.94
C GLU A 183 7.27 -8.16 27.32
N ARG A 184 7.14 -7.28 26.32
CA ARG A 184 7.06 -5.83 26.53
C ARG A 184 5.84 -5.43 27.35
N ARG A 185 4.70 -6.12 27.16
CA ARG A 185 3.48 -5.91 27.92
C ARG A 185 3.67 -6.31 29.37
N GLY A 186 4.20 -7.52 29.64
CA GLY A 186 4.47 -8.00 31.00
C GLY A 186 5.33 -7.01 31.80
N ARG A 187 6.45 -6.58 31.22
CA ARG A 187 7.32 -5.56 31.84
C ARG A 187 6.64 -4.21 32.06
N ALA A 188 5.70 -3.82 31.20
CA ALA A 188 4.99 -2.55 31.38
C ALA A 188 4.03 -2.63 32.58
N ILE A 189 3.34 -3.76 32.75
CA ILE A 189 2.44 -4.02 33.88
C ILE A 189 3.21 -4.03 35.20
N GLU A 190 4.40 -4.64 35.24
CA GLU A 190 5.26 -4.61 36.44
C GLU A 190 5.63 -3.17 36.84
N LEU A 191 5.92 -2.31 35.85
CA LEU A 191 6.29 -0.91 36.09
C LEU A 191 5.10 -0.04 36.50
N THR A 192 3.89 -0.32 36.03
CA THR A 192 2.69 0.41 36.47
C THR A 192 2.24 -0.03 37.86
N GLY A 193 2.37 -1.32 38.19
CA GLY A 193 2.06 -1.86 39.52
C GLY A 193 3.08 -1.56 40.62
N SER A 194 4.33 -1.27 40.27
CA SER A 194 5.40 -0.92 41.25
C SER A 194 5.43 0.57 41.63
N GLY A 195 4.58 1.40 41.01
CA GLY A 195 4.50 2.85 41.24
C GLY A 195 3.27 3.31 42.03
N ALA A 196 2.44 2.38 42.50
CA ALA A 196 1.29 2.62 43.38
C ALA A 196 1.63 2.25 44.83
#